data_AF-A0A4Q3UKL9-F1
#
_entry.id   AF-A0A4Q3UKL9-F1
#
_cell.length_a   1.000
_cell.length_b   1.000
_cell.length_c   1.000
_cell.angle_alpha   90.00
_cell.angle_beta   90.00
_cell.angle_gamma   90.00
#
_symmetry.space_group_name_H-M   'P 1'
#
loop_
_entity.id
_entity.type
_entity.pdbx_description
1 polymer ?
#
loop_
_entity_poly.entity_id
_entity_poly.type
_entity_poly.pdbx_seq_one_letter_code
_entity_poly.pdbx_strand_id
1 'polypeptide(L)'
;TREALEALAAADLIVIGPGSVFTSVIPNLLVPDVAAALKVAPAPKVYVCNVMTQTGETDDFTASEHVGAILDHVGSGVIDYAMVNTAVPSADARERYAHAHQSFVDPDIDRIRALGMRVIAGDYVSETDVVRHDPMKVAGRLVSMVVR
;
A
#
# COMPACT_ATOMS: atom_id res chain seq x y z
N THR A 1 2.65 21.33 -1.23
CA THR A 1 2.32 22.65 -1.82
C THR A 1 0.88 22.99 -1.51
N ARG A 2 0.44 24.24 -1.71
CA ARG A 2 -0.96 24.62 -1.53
C ARG A 2 -1.91 23.76 -2.38
N GLU A 3 -1.58 23.57 -3.66
CA GLU A 3 -2.34 22.74 -4.60
C GLU A 3 -2.51 21.30 -4.08
N ALA A 4 -1.47 20.72 -3.47
CA ALA A 4 -1.55 19.38 -2.90
C ALA A 4 -2.52 19.30 -1.71
N LEU A 5 -2.53 20.33 -0.84
CA LEU A 5 -3.45 20.37 0.32
C LEU A 5 -4.90 20.56 -0.13
N GLU A 6 -5.13 21.41 -1.13
CA GLU A 6 -6.45 21.60 -1.75
C GLU A 6 -6.93 20.30 -2.42
N ALA A 7 -6.05 19.57 -3.11
CA ALA A 7 -6.36 18.28 -3.70
C ALA A 7 -6.72 17.21 -2.65
N LEU A 8 -5.99 17.15 -1.53
CA LEU A 8 -6.32 16.24 -0.42
C LEU A 8 -7.67 16.55 0.21
N ALA A 9 -8.03 17.83 0.35
CA ALA A 9 -9.30 18.25 0.93
C ALA A 9 -10.51 17.96 0.04
N ALA A 10 -10.33 18.00 -1.29
CA ALA A 10 -11.39 17.81 -2.29
C ALA A 10 -11.47 16.37 -2.83
N ALA A 11 -10.58 15.47 -2.42
CA ALA A 11 -10.52 14.11 -2.96
C ALA A 11 -11.75 13.28 -2.59
N ASP A 12 -12.21 12.44 -3.53
CA ASP A 12 -13.18 11.36 -3.27
C ASP A 12 -12.50 10.08 -2.74
N LEU A 13 -11.21 9.93 -3.01
CA LEU A 13 -10.36 8.82 -2.60
C LEU A 13 -8.90 9.30 -2.59
N ILE A 14 -8.15 8.91 -1.56
CA ILE A 14 -6.72 9.19 -1.47
C ILE A 14 -5.97 7.87 -1.53
N VAL A 15 -5.05 7.74 -2.49
CA VAL A 15 -4.25 6.54 -2.70
C VAL A 15 -2.81 6.82 -2.27
N ILE A 16 -2.29 5.98 -1.39
CA ILE A 16 -0.94 6.06 -0.85
C ILE A 16 -0.16 4.86 -1.37
N GLY A 17 0.91 5.12 -2.10
CA GLY A 17 1.65 4.07 -2.82
C GLY A 17 0.94 3.60 -4.11
N PRO A 18 1.35 2.46 -4.67
CA PRO A 18 2.46 1.63 -4.21
C PRO A 18 3.82 2.33 -4.33
N GLY A 19 4.84 1.82 -3.64
CA GLY A 19 6.19 2.39 -3.67
C GLY A 19 7.01 1.99 -2.45
N SER A 20 8.33 2.19 -2.49
CA SER A 20 9.21 1.92 -1.36
C SER A 20 8.69 2.58 -0.08
N VAL A 21 8.48 1.79 0.97
CA VAL A 21 7.83 2.29 2.19
C VAL A 21 8.66 3.38 2.85
N PHE A 22 9.97 3.17 2.99
CA PHE A 22 10.85 4.10 3.70
C PHE A 22 11.36 5.25 2.83
N THR A 23 11.49 5.05 1.51
CA THR A 23 12.09 6.05 0.61
C THR A 23 11.10 6.77 -0.30
N SER A 24 9.85 6.28 -0.44
CA SER A 24 8.81 6.92 -1.27
C SER A 24 7.54 7.25 -0.48
N VAL A 25 7.03 6.34 0.34
CA VAL A 25 5.74 6.53 1.03
C VAL A 25 5.90 7.40 2.28
N ILE A 26 6.64 6.90 3.29
CA ILE A 26 6.84 7.59 4.56
C ILE A 26 7.39 9.02 4.40
N PRO A 27 8.36 9.30 3.50
CA PRO A 27 8.89 10.67 3.36
C PRO A 27 7.82 11.70 2.96
N ASN A 28 6.84 11.33 2.12
CA ASN A 28 5.74 12.21 1.78
C ASN A 28 4.76 12.42 2.96
N LEU A 29 4.58 11.38 3.78
CA LEU A 29 3.70 11.41 4.94
C LEU A 29 4.32 12.10 6.16
N LEU A 30 5.65 12.25 6.22
CA LEU A 30 6.35 12.96 7.29
C LEU A 30 6.27 14.49 7.15
N VAL A 31 5.78 15.01 6.02
CA VAL A 31 5.51 16.44 5.86
C VAL A 31 4.33 16.82 6.76
N PRO A 32 4.50 17.69 7.78
CA PRO A 32 3.47 17.91 8.79
C PRO A 32 2.11 18.34 8.23
N ASP A 33 2.10 19.23 7.24
CA ASP A 33 0.86 19.71 6.61
C ASP A 33 0.15 18.60 5.83
N VAL A 34 0.90 17.68 5.20
CA VAL A 34 0.33 16.53 4.49
C VAL A 34 -0.29 15.56 5.48
N ALA A 35 0.44 15.22 6.56
CA ALA A 35 -0.08 14.35 7.61
C ALA A 35 -1.35 14.92 8.27
N ALA A 36 -1.35 16.23 8.56
CA ALA A 36 -2.49 16.92 9.13
C ALA A 36 -3.69 16.90 8.18
N ALA A 37 -3.47 17.20 6.89
CA ALA A 37 -4.51 17.16 5.87
C ALA A 37 -5.12 15.75 5.71
N LEU A 38 -4.28 14.70 5.67
CA LEU A 38 -4.75 13.31 5.58
C LEU A 38 -5.62 12.89 6.78
N LYS A 39 -5.30 13.36 7.99
CA LYS A 39 -6.04 13.03 9.21
C LYS A 39 -7.44 13.63 9.26
N VAL A 40 -7.63 14.79 8.64
CA VAL A 40 -8.92 15.51 8.61
C VAL A 40 -9.68 15.35 7.28
N ALA A 41 -9.04 14.80 6.25
CA ALA A 41 -9.66 14.56 4.95
C ALA A 41 -10.85 13.60 5.11
N PRO A 42 -12.03 13.92 4.54
CA PRO A 42 -13.21 13.06 4.63
C PRO A 42 -13.10 11.84 3.70
N ALA A 43 -12.23 11.90 2.69
CA ALA A 43 -12.05 10.82 1.74
C ALA A 43 -11.43 9.57 2.41
N PRO A 44 -11.84 8.36 1.99
CA PRO A 44 -11.12 7.14 2.36
C PRO A 44 -9.65 7.20 1.90
N LYS A 45 -8.73 6.85 2.80
CA LYS A 45 -7.30 6.72 2.51
C LYS A 45 -6.90 5.25 2.37
N VAL A 46 -6.41 4.88 1.19
CA VAL A 46 -6.03 3.51 0.86
C VAL A 46 -4.52 3.44 0.66
N TYR A 47 -3.84 2.67 1.51
CA TYR A 47 -2.47 2.26 1.27
C TYR A 47 -2.45 1.05 0.34
N VAL A 48 -1.76 1.16 -0.80
CA VAL A 48 -1.51 0.03 -1.72
C VAL A 48 -0.20 -0.63 -1.32
N CYS A 49 -0.29 -1.77 -0.65
CA CYS A 49 0.86 -2.50 -0.13
C CYS A 49 1.71 -3.05 -1.26
N ASN A 50 3.03 -3.08 -1.06
CA ASN A 50 3.93 -3.70 -2.02
C ASN A 50 3.65 -5.21 -2.16
N VAL A 51 3.87 -5.74 -3.36
CA VAL A 51 3.68 -7.17 -3.68
C VAL A 51 4.94 -7.98 -3.32
N MET A 52 6.10 -7.34 -3.42
CA MET A 52 7.42 -7.91 -3.15
C MET A 52 8.09 -7.13 -2.02
N THR A 53 8.90 -7.82 -1.23
CA THR A 53 9.87 -7.19 -0.34
C THR A 53 10.98 -6.54 -1.17
N GLN A 54 11.65 -5.55 -0.57
CA GLN A 54 12.73 -4.80 -1.20
C GLN A 54 14.00 -4.97 -0.38
N THR A 55 15.04 -5.50 -1.02
CA THR A 55 16.32 -5.79 -0.38
C THR A 55 16.91 -4.56 0.29
N GLY A 56 17.20 -4.64 1.59
CA GLY A 56 17.75 -3.55 2.40
C GLY A 56 16.74 -2.50 2.86
N GLU A 57 15.46 -2.63 2.51
CA GLU A 57 14.37 -1.77 3.01
C GLU A 57 13.32 -2.57 3.78
N THR A 58 12.75 -3.60 3.18
CA THR A 58 11.62 -4.36 3.72
C THR A 58 11.87 -5.87 3.68
N ASP A 59 13.11 -6.29 3.93
CA ASP A 59 13.51 -7.70 3.99
C ASP A 59 12.56 -8.47 4.91
N ASP A 60 11.94 -9.53 4.37
CA ASP A 60 10.98 -10.41 5.04
C ASP A 60 9.73 -9.73 5.63
N PHE A 61 9.44 -8.47 5.28
CA PHE A 61 8.23 -7.82 5.75
C PHE A 61 6.96 -8.48 5.22
N THR A 62 6.05 -8.73 6.14
CA THR A 62 4.63 -8.96 5.90
C THR A 62 3.89 -7.66 5.56
N ALA A 63 2.66 -7.76 5.08
CA ALA A 63 1.84 -6.59 4.78
C ALA A 63 1.47 -5.81 6.04
N SER A 64 1.24 -6.50 7.17
CA SER A 64 1.02 -5.83 8.46
C SER A 64 2.25 -5.08 8.96
N GLU A 65 3.46 -5.52 8.63
CA GLU A 65 4.71 -4.80 8.96
C GLU A 65 4.90 -3.57 8.07
N HIS A 66 4.46 -3.59 6.81
CA HIS A 66 4.40 -2.38 5.99
C HIS A 66 3.43 -1.35 6.58
N VAL A 67 2.23 -1.80 6.99
CA VAL A 67 1.24 -0.94 7.65
C VAL A 67 1.79 -0.40 8.98
N GLY A 68 2.37 -1.27 9.80
CA GLY A 68 2.98 -0.93 11.09
C GLY A 68 4.07 0.12 10.92
N ALA A 69 4.99 -0.06 9.98
CA ALA A 69 6.05 0.90 9.69
C ALA A 69 5.50 2.30 9.38
N ILE A 70 4.43 2.40 8.57
CA ILE A 70 3.77 3.70 8.33
C ILE A 70 3.22 4.27 9.63
N LEU A 71 2.42 3.49 10.38
CA LEU A 71 1.79 3.95 11.61
C LEU A 71 2.80 4.38 12.68
N ASP A 72 3.92 3.66 12.81
CA ASP A 72 4.99 3.95 13.76
C ASP A 72 5.68 5.29 13.46
N HIS A 73 5.81 5.66 12.18
CA HIS A 73 6.49 6.89 11.78
C HIS A 73 5.57 8.12 11.73
N VAL A 74 4.31 7.95 11.31
CA VAL A 74 3.41 9.10 11.04
C VAL A 74 2.15 9.15 11.93
N GLY A 75 1.96 8.11 12.73
CA GLY A 75 0.83 7.95 13.64
C GLY A 75 -0.46 7.49 12.96
N SER A 76 -1.49 7.32 13.77
CA SER A 76 -2.81 6.88 13.31
C SER A 76 -3.55 7.95 12.49
N GLY A 77 -4.52 7.50 11.69
CA GLY A 77 -5.47 8.38 10.99
C GLY A 77 -5.01 8.84 9.61
N VAL A 78 -3.82 8.45 9.14
CA VAL A 78 -3.35 8.73 7.76
C VAL A 78 -3.79 7.68 6.73
N ILE A 79 -4.12 6.48 7.19
CA ILE A 79 -4.57 5.34 6.39
C ILE A 79 -5.85 4.77 7.03
N ASP A 80 -6.80 4.33 6.21
CA ASP A 80 -8.02 3.66 6.68
C ASP A 80 -8.16 2.24 6.12
N TYR A 81 -7.57 2.00 4.95
CA TYR A 81 -7.56 0.70 4.27
C TYR A 81 -6.15 0.31 3.85
N ALA A 82 -5.85 -0.97 3.93
CA ALA A 82 -4.72 -1.60 3.25
C ALA A 82 -5.24 -2.45 2.08
N MET A 83 -4.79 -2.14 0.86
CA MET A 83 -4.97 -2.99 -0.31
C MET A 83 -3.79 -3.96 -0.39
N VAL A 84 -4.09 -5.26 -0.37
CA VAL A 84 -3.07 -6.33 -0.33
C VAL A 84 -3.35 -7.37 -1.41
N ASN A 85 -2.27 -7.80 -2.08
CA ASN A 85 -2.36 -8.89 -3.04
C ASN A 85 -2.45 -10.24 -2.31
N THR A 86 -3.41 -11.07 -2.71
CA THR A 86 -3.55 -12.46 -2.23
C THR A 86 -3.31 -13.49 -3.32
N ALA A 87 -3.05 -13.06 -4.57
CA ALA A 87 -2.70 -14.00 -5.63
C ALA A 87 -1.32 -14.58 -5.35
N VAL A 88 -1.25 -15.91 -5.35
CA VAL A 88 0.00 -16.65 -5.23
C VAL A 88 0.65 -16.70 -6.62
N PRO A 89 1.86 -16.14 -6.80
CA PRO A 89 2.56 -16.16 -8.08
C PRO A 89 2.89 -17.57 -8.54
N SER A 90 3.20 -17.75 -9.82
CA SER A 90 3.71 -19.04 -10.33
C SER A 90 4.98 -19.53 -9.61
N ALA A 91 5.22 -20.84 -9.64
CA ALA A 91 6.43 -21.43 -9.03
C ALA A 91 7.71 -20.85 -9.64
N ASP A 92 7.74 -20.70 -10.97
CA ASP A 92 8.87 -20.13 -11.72
C ASP A 92 9.15 -18.69 -11.30
N ALA A 93 8.09 -17.87 -11.10
CA ALA A 93 8.24 -16.52 -10.61
C ALA A 93 8.86 -16.52 -9.20
N ARG A 94 8.37 -17.36 -8.29
CA ARG A 94 8.93 -17.47 -6.93
C ARG A 94 10.39 -17.87 -6.92
N GLU A 95 10.80 -18.83 -7.75
CA GLU A 95 12.19 -19.25 -7.86
C GLU A 95 13.08 -18.11 -8.38
N ARG A 96 12.64 -17.39 -9.42
CA ARG A 96 13.36 -16.24 -9.98
C ARG A 96 13.61 -15.14 -8.94
N TYR A 97 12.63 -14.82 -8.10
CA TYR A 97 12.77 -13.79 -7.08
C TYR A 97 13.58 -14.25 -5.85
N ALA A 98 13.52 -15.53 -5.50
CA ALA A 98 14.34 -16.09 -4.44
C ALA A 98 15.84 -15.90 -4.72
N HIS A 99 16.27 -16.03 -5.99
CA HIS A 99 17.65 -15.73 -6.39
C HIS A 99 18.07 -14.27 -6.19
N ALA A 100 17.12 -13.35 -6.16
CA ALA A 100 17.34 -11.92 -5.95
C ALA A 100 17.22 -11.50 -4.47
N HIS A 101 17.08 -12.45 -3.53
CA HIS A 101 16.78 -12.18 -2.12
C HIS A 101 15.52 -11.30 -1.95
N GLN A 102 14.52 -11.53 -2.80
CA GLN A 102 13.22 -10.89 -2.72
C GLN A 102 12.15 -11.97 -2.51
N SER A 103 11.20 -11.68 -1.64
CA SER A 103 10.10 -12.54 -1.25
C SER A 103 8.78 -11.85 -1.52
N PHE A 104 7.73 -12.64 -1.74
CA PHE A 104 6.38 -12.11 -1.82
C PHE A 104 5.93 -11.67 -0.43
N VAL A 105 5.31 -10.50 -0.37
CA VAL A 105 4.77 -9.97 0.88
C VAL A 105 3.58 -10.83 1.29
N ASP A 106 3.67 -11.46 2.47
CA ASP A 106 2.54 -12.18 3.06
C ASP A 106 1.43 -11.18 3.40
N PRO A 107 0.20 -11.34 2.87
CA PRO A 107 -0.89 -10.41 3.13
C PRO A 107 -1.41 -10.40 4.58
N ASP A 108 -1.09 -11.41 5.41
CA ASP A 108 -1.39 -11.53 6.85
C ASP A 108 -2.59 -10.70 7.38
N ILE A 109 -3.74 -10.89 6.72
CA ILE A 109 -4.93 -10.02 6.79
C ILE A 109 -5.41 -9.77 8.23
N ASP A 110 -5.37 -10.79 9.06
CA ASP A 110 -5.86 -10.69 10.44
C ASP A 110 -4.95 -9.81 11.31
N ARG A 111 -3.63 -9.77 11.05
CA ARG A 111 -2.71 -8.83 11.71
C ARG A 111 -2.98 -7.40 11.27
N ILE A 112 -3.26 -7.16 9.99
CA ILE A 112 -3.66 -5.82 9.50
C ILE A 112 -4.95 -5.34 10.18
N ARG A 113 -5.95 -6.23 10.31
CA ARG A 113 -7.20 -5.91 11.02
C ARG A 113 -6.96 -5.61 12.49
N ALA A 114 -6.04 -6.32 13.14
CA ALA A 114 -5.64 -6.06 14.53
C ALA A 114 -4.99 -4.68 14.73
N LEU A 115 -4.38 -4.11 13.68
CA LEU A 115 -3.90 -2.72 13.65
C LEU A 115 -5.02 -1.69 13.44
N GLY A 116 -6.29 -2.12 13.36
CA GLY A 116 -7.45 -1.27 13.19
C GLY A 116 -7.76 -0.87 11.74
N MET A 117 -7.07 -1.47 10.77
CA MET A 117 -7.25 -1.16 9.35
C MET A 117 -8.29 -2.07 8.68
N ARG A 118 -9.02 -1.53 7.72
CA ARG A 118 -9.85 -2.33 6.80
C ARG A 118 -8.97 -2.92 5.70
N VAL A 119 -9.31 -4.10 5.21
CA VAL A 119 -8.49 -4.80 4.20
C VAL A 119 -9.25 -4.94 2.90
N ILE A 120 -8.60 -4.53 1.81
CA ILE A 120 -9.04 -4.74 0.43
C ILE A 120 -8.13 -5.81 -0.16
N ALA A 121 -8.54 -7.07 -0.01
CA ALA A 121 -7.79 -8.23 -0.50
C ALA A 121 -8.25 -8.63 -1.91
N GLY A 122 -7.31 -9.04 -2.75
CA GLY A 122 -7.63 -9.54 -4.09
C GLY A 122 -6.40 -9.92 -4.90
N ASP A 123 -6.65 -10.37 -6.12
CA ASP A 123 -5.60 -10.50 -7.13
C ASP A 123 -5.34 -9.12 -7.75
N TYR A 124 -4.15 -8.58 -7.49
CA TYR A 124 -3.72 -7.27 -7.99
C TYR A 124 -2.44 -7.35 -8.80
N VAL A 125 -2.02 -8.54 -9.23
CA VAL A 125 -0.72 -8.72 -9.89
C VAL A 125 -0.88 -9.14 -11.34
N SER A 126 0.17 -8.87 -12.10
CA SER A 126 0.42 -9.41 -13.44
C SER A 126 1.80 -10.08 -13.45
N GLU A 127 1.91 -11.21 -14.15
CA GLU A 127 3.13 -12.00 -14.30
C GLU A 127 3.67 -11.96 -15.74
N THR A 128 3.29 -10.98 -16.57
CA THR A 128 3.67 -10.98 -18.00
C THR A 128 5.18 -10.94 -18.25
N ASP A 129 5.94 -10.21 -17.42
CA ASP A 129 7.42 -10.08 -17.55
C ASP A 129 8.13 -10.16 -16.19
N VAL A 130 7.56 -9.48 -15.19
CA VAL A 130 7.97 -9.42 -13.79
C VAL A 130 6.70 -9.37 -12.95
N VAL A 131 6.74 -9.94 -11.74
CA VAL A 131 5.59 -9.81 -10.84
C VAL A 131 5.54 -8.38 -10.32
N ARG A 132 4.46 -7.69 -10.67
CA ARG A 132 4.17 -6.32 -10.27
C ARG A 132 2.66 -6.14 -10.19
N HIS A 133 2.24 -5.01 -9.63
CA HIS A 133 0.85 -4.62 -9.69
C HIS A 133 0.35 -4.57 -11.15
N ASP A 134 -0.80 -5.19 -11.38
CA ASP A 134 -1.59 -4.97 -12.59
C ASP A 134 -2.33 -3.63 -12.43
N PRO A 135 -2.01 -2.62 -13.23
CA PRO A 135 -2.60 -1.29 -13.07
C PRO A 135 -4.11 -1.29 -13.30
N MET A 136 -4.64 -2.17 -14.16
CA MET A 136 -6.07 -2.24 -14.44
C MET A 136 -6.83 -2.88 -13.28
N LYS A 137 -6.29 -3.94 -12.66
CA LYS A 137 -6.90 -4.57 -11.48
C LYS A 137 -6.91 -3.60 -10.28
N VAL A 138 -5.78 -2.95 -10.02
CA VAL A 138 -5.65 -1.96 -8.93
C VAL A 138 -6.59 -0.78 -9.16
N ALA A 139 -6.51 -0.13 -10.32
CA ALA A 139 -7.34 1.03 -10.63
C ALA A 139 -8.83 0.68 -10.64
N GLY A 140 -9.22 -0.44 -11.26
CA GLY A 140 -10.61 -0.89 -11.28
C GLY A 140 -11.18 -1.09 -9.88
N ARG A 141 -10.38 -1.68 -8.96
CA ARG A 141 -10.80 -1.84 -7.57
C ARG A 141 -10.90 -0.50 -6.84
N LEU A 142 -9.93 0.39 -6.98
CA LEU A 142 -9.94 1.71 -6.35
C LEU A 142 -11.12 2.57 -6.85
N VAL A 143 -11.36 2.61 -8.16
CA VAL A 143 -12.48 3.36 -8.76
C VAL A 143 -13.83 2.81 -8.29
N SER A 144 -13.98 1.49 -8.11
CA SER A 144 -15.21 0.91 -7.56
C SER A 144 -15.53 1.35 -6.13
N MET A 145 -14.60 1.98 -5.40
CA MET A 145 -14.85 2.52 -4.06
C MET A 145 -15.53 3.90 -4.09
N VAL A 146 -15.40 4.64 -5.20
CA VAL A 146 -15.97 5.99 -5.36
C VAL A 146 -17.26 5.99 -6.18
N VAL A 147 -17.39 5.06 -7.12
CA VAL A 147 -18.61 4.93 -7.94
C VAL A 147 -19.67 4.17 -7.13
N ARG A 148 -20.74 4.86 -6.75
CA ARG A 148 -21.96 4.27 -6.18
C ARG A 148 -22.97 3.94 -7.28
#